data_AF-A0A9X8MD87-F1
#
_entry.id   AF-A0A9X8MD87-F1
#
_cell.length_a   1.000
_cell.length_b   1.000
_cell.length_c   1.000
_cell.angle_alpha   90.00
_cell.angle_beta   90.00
_cell.angle_gamma   90.00
#
_symmetry.space_group_name_H-M   'P 1'
#
loop_
_entity.id
_entity.type
_entity.pdbx_description
1 polymer ?
#
loop_
_entity_poly.entity_id
_entity_poly.type
_entity_poly.pdbx_seq_one_letter_code
_entity_poly.pdbx_strand_id
1 'polypeptide(L)'
;MEKHAFYTQLLAGQAATWSIAEGVCFASCREHLEWGMALRIQRGVLTREQTRQILARRFTDAERYQNYLLSLDPRCGFAIWHALPTLSESVKSLDGIQQQQLVLAGLESLTE
;
A
#
# COMPACT_ATOMS: atom_id res chain seq x y z
N MET A 1 12.35 -7.56 7.63
CA MET A 1 12.23 -8.42 6.45
C MET A 1 12.63 -7.62 5.23
N GLU A 2 13.24 -8.25 4.23
CA GLU A 2 13.63 -7.60 2.97
C GLU A 2 12.55 -7.71 1.89
N LYS A 3 12.58 -6.80 0.91
CA LYS A 3 11.61 -6.70 -0.20
C LYS A 3 11.31 -8.03 -0.91
N HIS A 4 12.35 -8.75 -1.33
CA HIS A 4 12.18 -10.01 -2.06
C HIS A 4 11.49 -11.09 -1.22
N ALA A 5 11.86 -11.22 0.06
CA ALA A 5 11.21 -12.16 0.97
C ALA A 5 9.73 -11.81 1.18
N PHE A 6 9.41 -10.52 1.26
CA PHE A 6 8.03 -10.04 1.33
C PHE A 6 7.22 -10.40 0.08
N TYR A 7 7.76 -10.16 -1.12
CA TYR A 7 7.08 -10.51 -2.36
C TYR A 7 6.84 -12.01 -2.50
N THR A 8 7.79 -12.85 -2.09
CA THR A 8 7.58 -14.30 -2.07
C THR A 8 6.42 -14.69 -1.15
N GLN A 9 6.32 -14.10 0.04
CA GLN A 9 5.21 -14.37 0.97
C GLN A 9 3.87 -13.82 0.47
N LEU A 10 3.87 -12.65 -0.16
CA LEU A 10 2.69 -12.04 -0.77
C LEU A 10 2.13 -12.92 -1.90
N LEU A 11 2.99 -13.40 -2.80
CA LEU A 11 2.59 -14.32 -3.88
C LEU A 11 2.19 -15.71 -3.35
N ALA A 12 2.69 -16.11 -2.19
CA ALA A 12 2.24 -17.32 -1.50
C ALA A 12 0.90 -17.14 -0.75
N GLY A 13 0.31 -15.94 -0.75
CA GLY A 13 -0.89 -15.63 0.02
C GLY A 13 -0.66 -15.79 1.53
N GLN A 14 0.52 -15.40 2.02
CA GLN A 14 0.89 -15.45 3.43
C GLN A 14 0.95 -14.04 4.01
N ALA A 15 0.54 -13.92 5.28
CA ALA A 15 0.62 -12.67 6.01
C ALA A 15 2.09 -12.31 6.26
N ALA A 16 2.47 -11.09 5.88
CA ALA A 16 3.85 -10.65 5.83
C ALA A 16 3.92 -9.13 6.04
N THR A 17 5.02 -8.62 6.59
CA THR A 17 5.24 -7.17 6.75
C THR A 17 6.67 -6.79 6.39
N TRP A 18 6.83 -5.77 5.54
CA TRP A 18 8.11 -5.17 5.18
C TRP A 18 8.10 -3.67 5.53
N SER A 19 8.91 -3.28 6.51
CA SER A 19 9.09 -1.87 6.87
C SER A 19 10.04 -1.19 5.89
N ILE A 20 9.65 -0.02 5.37
CA ILE A 20 10.49 0.79 4.48
C ILE A 20 11.02 2.05 5.17
N ALA A 21 10.30 2.55 6.17
CA ALA A 21 10.70 3.67 7.01
C ALA A 21 10.04 3.54 8.39
N GLU A 22 10.41 4.41 9.32
CA GLU A 22 9.72 4.49 10.61
C GLU A 22 8.25 4.83 10.41
N GLY A 23 7.38 3.94 10.89
CA GLY A 23 5.94 4.08 10.74
C GLY A 23 5.39 3.90 9.33
N VAL A 24 6.19 3.45 8.35
CA VAL A 24 5.72 3.13 6.99
C VAL A 24 6.12 1.71 6.62
N CYS A 25 5.15 0.87 6.27
CA CYS A 25 5.39 -0.51 5.87
C CYS A 25 4.42 -1.00 4.80
N PHE A 26 4.86 -2.00 4.05
CA PHE A 26 3.98 -2.84 3.24
C PHE A 26 3.56 -4.07 4.03
N ALA A 27 2.30 -4.44 3.94
CA ALA A 27 1.73 -5.63 4.56
C ALA A 27 1.01 -6.48 3.50
N SER A 28 1.23 -7.78 3.54
CA SER A 28 0.43 -8.76 2.82
C SER A 28 -0.76 -9.10 3.71
N CYS A 29 -1.96 -8.78 3.25
CA CYS A 29 -3.18 -9.06 3.98
C CYS A 29 -4.33 -9.40 3.05
N ARG A 30 -5.28 -10.17 3.57
CA ARG A 30 -6.51 -10.53 2.89
C ARG A 30 -7.60 -9.54 3.23
N GLU A 31 -8.13 -8.85 2.22
CA GLU A 31 -9.29 -7.96 2.32
C GLU A 31 -10.36 -8.46 1.34
N HIS A 32 -11.64 -8.45 1.75
CA HIS A 32 -12.76 -8.88 0.90
C HIS A 32 -12.58 -10.22 0.14
N LEU A 33 -11.91 -11.19 0.77
CA LEU A 33 -11.58 -12.53 0.23
C LEU A 33 -10.39 -12.57 -0.75
N GLU A 34 -9.80 -11.44 -1.10
CA GLU A 34 -8.64 -11.35 -2.00
C GLU A 34 -7.37 -11.07 -1.20
N TRP A 35 -6.28 -11.74 -1.54
CA TRP A 35 -4.96 -11.37 -1.03
C TRP A 35 -4.46 -10.13 -1.77
N GLY A 36 -3.80 -9.24 -1.04
CA GLY A 36 -3.30 -8.01 -1.62
C GLY A 36 -2.19 -7.37 -0.81
N MET A 37 -1.66 -6.29 -1.38
CA MET A 37 -0.62 -5.48 -0.78
C MET A 37 -1.25 -4.23 -0.16
N ALA A 38 -1.04 -4.02 1.13
CA ALA A 38 -1.38 -2.79 1.82
C ALA A 38 -0.13 -1.97 2.10
N LEU A 39 -0.05 -0.74 1.61
CA LEU A 39 0.80 0.29 2.19
C LEU A 39 0.12 0.80 3.47
N ARG A 40 0.78 0.66 4.61
CA ARG A 40 0.30 1.12 5.93
C ARG A 40 1.18 2.23 6.44
N ILE A 41 0.54 3.30 6.89
CA ILE A 41 1.19 4.49 7.42
C ILE A 41 0.67 4.75 8.82
N GLN A 42 1.60 4.79 9.78
CA GLN A 42 1.31 5.02 11.19
C GLN A 42 0.73 6.42 11.42
N ARG A 43 -0.13 6.53 12.42
CA ARG A 43 -0.69 7.81 12.88
C ARG A 43 0.46 8.73 13.27
N GLY A 44 0.41 9.96 12.81
CA GLY A 44 1.44 10.96 13.08
C GLY A 44 2.57 11.01 12.05
N VAL A 45 2.72 10.00 11.19
CA VAL A 45 3.67 10.06 10.06
C VAL A 45 3.16 11.05 9.01
N LEU A 46 1.89 10.95 8.65
CA LEU A 46 1.22 11.96 7.82
C LEU A 46 0.59 13.02 8.72
N THR A 47 0.81 14.28 8.35
CA THR A 47 0.06 15.40 8.94
C THR A 47 -1.41 15.32 8.53
N ARG A 48 -2.27 16.01 9.28
CA ARG A 48 -3.69 16.14 8.95
C ARG A 48 -3.92 16.74 7.56
N GLU A 49 -3.10 17.72 7.18
CA GLU A 49 -3.22 18.38 5.89
C GLU A 49 -2.77 17.47 4.73
N GLN A 50 -1.67 16.73 4.88
CA GLN A 50 -1.27 15.72 3.90
C GLN A 50 -2.35 14.64 3.73
N THR A 51 -2.90 14.12 4.84
CA THR A 51 -3.99 13.13 4.80
C THR A 51 -5.20 13.68 4.05
N ARG A 52 -5.59 14.94 4.33
CA ARG A 52 -6.70 15.61 3.64
C ARG A 52 -6.44 15.76 2.14
N GLN A 53 -5.22 16.13 1.75
CA GLN A 53 -4.85 16.29 0.34
C GLN A 53 -4.88 14.96 -0.41
N ILE A 54 -4.36 13.88 0.19
CA ILE A 54 -4.41 12.53 -0.38
C ILE A 54 -5.87 12.09 -0.60
N LEU A 55 -6.72 12.28 0.40
CA LEU A 55 -8.14 11.96 0.29
C LEU A 55 -8.86 12.82 -0.76
N ALA A 56 -8.52 14.11 -0.86
CA ALA A 56 -9.09 15.01 -1.87
C ALA A 56 -8.69 14.59 -3.29
N ARG A 57 -7.44 14.18 -3.50
CA ARG A 57 -6.95 13.71 -4.82
C ARG A 57 -7.73 12.52 -5.34
N ARG A 58 -8.26 11.65 -4.47
CA ARG A 58 -9.15 10.55 -4.88
C ARG A 58 -10.38 11.03 -5.64
N PHE A 59 -10.91 12.20 -5.30
CA PHE A 59 -12.08 12.76 -5.97
C PHE A 59 -11.70 13.50 -7.26
N THR A 60 -10.52 14.12 -7.30
CA THR A 60 -10.04 14.86 -8.47
C THR A 60 -9.47 13.95 -9.57
N ASP A 61 -8.90 12.80 -9.19
CA ASP A 61 -8.18 11.89 -10.10
C ASP A 61 -8.64 10.44 -9.87
N ALA A 62 -9.96 10.21 -9.90
CA ALA A 62 -10.57 8.95 -9.49
C ALA A 62 -10.05 7.72 -10.27
N GLU A 63 -9.65 7.90 -11.53
CA GLU A 63 -9.11 6.82 -12.38
C GLU A 63 -7.83 6.20 -11.78
N ARG A 64 -6.93 7.03 -11.23
CA ARG A 64 -5.69 6.53 -10.58
C ARG A 64 -5.97 5.70 -9.32
N TYR A 65 -7.14 5.86 -8.72
CA TYR A 65 -7.55 5.17 -7.50
C TYR A 65 -8.53 4.01 -7.77
N GLN A 66 -8.90 3.72 -9.02
CA GLN A 66 -9.93 2.74 -9.36
C GLN A 66 -9.65 1.34 -8.77
N ASN A 67 -8.38 0.94 -8.75
CA ASN A 67 -7.96 -0.37 -8.23
C ASN A 67 -7.40 -0.29 -6.79
N TYR A 68 -7.51 0.87 -6.14
CA TYR A 68 -6.94 1.12 -4.82
C TYR A 68 -8.03 1.45 -3.79
N LEU A 69 -8.08 0.62 -2.75
CA LEU A 69 -8.90 0.88 -1.58
C LEU A 69 -8.12 1.77 -0.61
N LEU A 70 -8.67 2.94 -0.28
CA LEU A 70 -8.13 3.83 0.74
C LEU A 70 -8.93 3.64 2.02
N SER A 71 -8.24 3.40 3.13
CA SER A 71 -8.87 3.28 4.44
C SER A 71 -8.14 4.09 5.49
N LEU A 72 -8.92 4.63 6.42
CA LEU A 72 -8.40 5.17 7.68
C LEU A 72 -8.50 4.06 8.71
N ASP A 73 -7.41 3.34 8.92
CA ASP A 73 -7.35 2.26 9.90
C ASP A 73 -7.14 2.86 11.31
N PRO A 74 -7.99 2.55 12.30
CA PRO A 74 -7.78 3.03 13.66
C PRO A 74 -6.47 2.53 14.32
N ARG A 75 -5.90 1.42 13.84
CA ARG A 75 -4.69 0.78 14.37
C ARG A 75 -3.40 1.32 13.77
N CYS A 76 -3.39 1.56 12.45
CA CYS A 76 -2.22 2.11 11.78
C CYS A 76 -2.41 3.57 11.41
N GLY A 77 -3.54 4.02 10.86
CA GLY A 77 -3.82 5.45 10.65
C GLY A 77 -4.35 5.68 9.25
N PHE A 78 -3.54 5.33 8.26
CA PHE A 78 -3.92 5.39 6.85
C PHE A 78 -3.37 4.16 6.13
N ALA A 79 -4.17 3.57 5.25
CA ALA A 79 -3.75 2.46 4.42
C ALA A 79 -4.25 2.60 2.98
N ILE A 80 -3.41 2.19 2.04
CA ILE A 80 -3.75 2.03 0.62
C ILE A 80 -3.58 0.55 0.30
N TRP A 81 -4.67 -0.11 -0.07
CA TRP A 81 -4.67 -1.53 -0.41
C TRP A 81 -4.95 -1.74 -1.89
N HIS A 82 -4.28 -2.74 -2.47
CA HIS A 82 -4.48 -3.18 -3.85
C HIS A 82 -4.64 -4.70 -3.87
N ALA A 83 -5.71 -5.19 -4.52
CA ALA A 83 -5.95 -6.62 -4.71
C ALA A 83 -4.89 -7.23 -5.62
N LEU A 84 -4.54 -8.49 -5.38
CA LEU A 84 -3.78 -9.31 -6.33
C LEU A 84 -4.71 -10.44 -6.79
N PRO A 85 -5.63 -10.15 -7.73
CA PRO A 85 -6.75 -11.03 -8.07
C PRO A 85 -6.30 -12.39 -8.62
N THR A 86 -5.04 -12.52 -9.02
CA THR A 86 -4.39 -13.80 -9.30
C THR A 86 -2.97 -13.76 -8.75
N LEU A 87 -2.58 -14.73 -7.91
CA LEU A 87 -1.21 -14.88 -7.37
C LEU A 87 -0.14 -15.21 -8.44
N SER A 88 -0.48 -15.06 -9.72
CA SER A 88 0.41 -15.15 -10.89
C SER A 88 1.04 -13.80 -11.30
N GLU A 89 0.88 -12.77 -10.46
CA GLU A 89 1.58 -11.49 -10.61
C GLU A 89 3.11 -11.68 -10.60
N SER A 90 3.80 -10.96 -11.49
CA SER A 90 5.27 -10.99 -11.56
C SER A 90 5.88 -10.01 -10.56
N VAL A 91 7.12 -10.22 -10.13
CA VAL A 91 7.82 -9.26 -9.25
C VAL A 91 7.84 -7.84 -9.85
N LYS A 92 7.98 -7.71 -11.18
CA LYS A 92 7.95 -6.41 -11.88
C LYS A 92 6.59 -5.71 -11.80
N SER A 93 5.50 -6.45 -11.73
CA SER A 93 4.17 -5.85 -11.54
C SER A 93 3.95 -5.45 -10.08
N LEU A 94 4.50 -6.22 -9.12
CA LEU A 94 4.51 -5.83 -7.70
C LEU A 94 5.33 -4.55 -7.43
N ASP A 95 6.45 -4.35 -8.14
CA ASP A 95 7.22 -3.11 -8.08
C ASP A 95 6.38 -1.91 -8.53
N GLY A 96 5.62 -2.07 -9.63
CA GLY A 96 4.70 -1.04 -10.13
C GLY A 96 3.59 -0.72 -9.13
N ILE A 97 2.98 -1.74 -8.51
CA ILE A 97 1.96 -1.57 -7.47
C ILE A 97 2.55 -0.84 -6.26
N GLN A 98 3.73 -1.25 -5.81
CA GLN A 98 4.44 -0.62 -4.69
C GLN A 98 4.71 0.86 -4.97
N GLN A 99 5.27 1.18 -6.14
CA GLN A 99 5.59 2.55 -6.53
C GLN A 99 4.32 3.40 -6.62
N GLN A 100 3.26 2.88 -7.23
CA GLN A 100 1.99 3.59 -7.34
C GLN A 100 1.38 3.85 -5.97
N GLN A 101 1.43 2.90 -5.02
CA GLN A 101 0.96 3.13 -3.65
C GLN A 101 1.70 4.29 -2.96
N LEU A 102 3.02 4.39 -3.16
CA LEU A 102 3.81 5.49 -2.62
C LEU A 102 3.43 6.83 -3.24
N VAL A 103 3.25 6.89 -4.56
CA VAL A 103 2.77 8.11 -5.26
C VAL A 103 1.38 8.52 -4.77
N LEU A 104 0.46 7.57 -4.60
CA LEU A 104 -0.89 7.86 -4.10
C LEU A 104 -0.88 8.35 -2.64
N ALA A 105 0.11 7.94 -1.85
CA ALA A 105 0.33 8.40 -0.49
C ALA A 105 1.17 9.69 -0.39
N GLY A 106 1.71 10.21 -1.49
CA GLY A 106 2.64 11.36 -1.47
C GLY A 106 3.97 11.03 -0.78
N LEU A 107 4.41 9.78 -0.88
CA LEU A 107 5.65 9.23 -0.31
C LEU A 107 6.60 8.72 -1.41
N GLU A 108 6.54 9.31 -2.60
CA GLU A 108 7.37 8.93 -3.74
C GLU A 108 8.88 9.05 -3.47
N SER A 109 9.31 9.83 -2.47
CA SER A 109 10.72 9.90 -2.06
C SER A 109 11.21 8.63 -1.37
N LEU A 110 10.33 7.68 -1.02
CA LEU A 110 10.70 6.40 -0.38
C LEU A 110 10.90 5.25 -1.38
N THR A 111 10.95 5.55 -2.68
CA THR A 111 11.22 4.53 -3.72
C THR A 111 12.70 4.24 -3.96
N GLU A 112 13.61 4.99 -3.34
CA GLU A 112 15.08 4.86 -3.49
C GLU A 112 15.67 3.64 -2.75
#